data_AF-A0A1Z9BX02-F1
#
_entry.id   AF-A0A1Z9BX02-F1
#
_cell.length_a   1.000
_cell.length_b   1.000
_cell.length_c   1.000
_cell.angle_alpha   90.00
_cell.angle_beta   90.00
_cell.angle_gamma   90.00
#
_symmetry.space_group_name_H-M   'P 1'
#
loop_
_entity.id
_entity.type
_entity.pdbx_description
1 polymer ?
#
loop_
_entity_poly.entity_id
_entity_poly.type
_entity_poly.pdbx_seq_one_letter_code
_entity_poly.pdbx_strand_id
1 'polypeptide(L)'
;MVRFLTILCVIALVVGCGLGGHDTPPPSVSTNSVEIPTPEPEPVVAKPGPVRYPTGPVPAISIHQAAANGDIDTVRQHITVQAPDYINTSNEGGWTPLHFSYAKGQYEMSRFLMDHGADYEARNKLGQAPADIVLLKNNFKSRPFALVELFTSESCSSCPPAERLTSEIRRMALAKRLKIFCVSFHVDYFDGGSWTDGFSDAVYSARQRAYEFKRFSGLYYTPQMIVNGEYQTLGHNRVNAYGAINRALKKPAQVAVSVRQVNKDDGTLAVNACALGKMENAAICVAMVENGIRRRITGGENNGRTLNMDNIVLDFQYHEIPGSAGHEFQFKEKPDPKRDLNVVAFVQSIDSMLILGANATPVRQLDQAAPAKL
;
A
#
# COMPACT_ATOMS: atom_id res chain seq x y z
N MET A 1 -3.69 2.85 42.47
CA MET A 1 -5.11 3.13 42.73
C MET A 1 -5.88 2.59 41.52
N VAL A 2 -6.37 1.35 41.63
CA VAL A 2 -7.00 0.59 40.54
C VAL A 2 -8.49 0.92 40.53
N ARG A 3 -9.05 1.34 39.39
CA ARG A 3 -10.50 1.49 39.21
C ARG A 3 -10.99 0.44 38.23
N PHE A 4 -11.74 -0.53 38.76
CA PHE A 4 -12.53 -1.50 38.02
C PHE A 4 -13.80 -0.84 37.47
N LEU A 5 -14.13 -1.13 36.21
CA LEU A 5 -15.37 -0.72 35.55
C LEU A 5 -16.35 -1.91 35.60
N THR A 6 -17.49 -1.73 36.24
CA THR A 6 -18.55 -2.73 36.41
C THR A 6 -19.52 -2.66 35.23
N ILE A 7 -19.75 -3.79 34.55
CA ILE A 7 -20.77 -3.91 33.49
C ILE A 7 -22.08 -4.39 34.14
N LEU A 8 -23.16 -3.59 33.96
CA LEU A 8 -24.51 -3.94 34.36
C LEU A 8 -25.18 -4.82 33.29
N CYS A 9 -25.69 -5.97 33.69
CA CYS A 9 -26.50 -6.86 32.87
C CYS A 9 -27.99 -6.63 33.20
N VAL A 10 -28.81 -6.30 32.21
CA VAL A 10 -30.26 -6.09 32.39
C VAL A 10 -30.99 -7.41 32.08
N ILE A 11 -31.67 -7.95 33.09
CA ILE A 11 -32.58 -9.10 32.97
C ILE A 11 -34.00 -8.58 32.85
N ALA A 12 -34.71 -8.95 31.79
CA ALA A 12 -36.14 -8.71 31.64
C ALA A 12 -36.92 -9.97 32.06
N LEU A 13 -37.76 -9.81 33.09
CA LEU A 13 -38.75 -10.77 33.57
C LEU A 13 -40.10 -10.50 32.88
N VAL A 14 -40.76 -11.54 32.37
CA VAL A 14 -42.20 -11.53 32.10
C VAL A 14 -42.83 -12.79 32.69
N VAL A 15 -43.84 -12.60 33.53
CA VAL A 15 -44.58 -13.61 34.30
C VAL A 15 -46.05 -13.62 33.87
N GLY A 16 -46.58 -14.83 33.60
CA GLY A 16 -47.97 -15.31 33.85
C GLY A 16 -49.11 -14.71 33.01
N CYS A 17 -50.25 -15.37 32.74
CA CYS A 17 -50.85 -16.63 33.21
C CYS A 17 -52.10 -17.00 32.35
N GLY A 18 -52.39 -18.32 32.22
CA GLY A 18 -53.74 -18.91 32.19
C GLY A 18 -54.47 -19.02 30.83
N LEU A 19 -55.28 -20.04 30.49
CA LEU A 19 -55.81 -21.26 31.15
C LEU A 19 -56.46 -22.16 30.06
N GLY A 20 -56.52 -23.49 30.28
CA GLY A 20 -57.70 -24.31 29.92
C GLY A 20 -57.65 -25.27 28.71
N GLY A 21 -57.29 -26.54 28.95
CA GLY A 21 -58.19 -27.72 28.83
C GLY A 21 -58.66 -28.31 27.47
N HIS A 22 -58.28 -29.59 27.30
CA HIS A 22 -58.97 -30.75 26.68
C HIS A 22 -58.68 -31.26 25.25
N ASP A 23 -58.59 -32.60 25.24
CA ASP A 23 -58.10 -33.61 24.29
C ASP A 23 -58.68 -33.65 22.87
N THR A 24 -57.86 -34.11 21.91
CA THR A 24 -58.15 -35.25 21.00
C THR A 24 -56.87 -35.67 20.24
N PRO A 25 -56.69 -36.95 19.88
CA PRO A 25 -55.47 -37.44 19.24
C PRO A 25 -55.44 -37.16 17.73
N PRO A 26 -54.27 -36.96 17.11
CA PRO A 26 -54.18 -36.72 15.67
C PRO A 26 -54.28 -38.02 14.85
N PRO A 27 -54.78 -37.95 13.60
CA PRO A 27 -55.06 -39.11 12.76
C PRO A 27 -53.79 -39.64 12.07
N SER A 28 -53.83 -40.94 11.78
CA SER A 28 -52.86 -41.66 10.96
C SER A 28 -52.97 -41.22 9.49
N VAL A 29 -51.84 -40.84 8.89
CA VAL A 29 -51.73 -40.59 7.45
C VAL A 29 -50.84 -41.66 6.83
N SER A 30 -51.41 -42.33 5.84
CA SER A 30 -50.83 -43.39 5.03
C SER A 30 -49.62 -42.92 4.23
N THR A 31 -48.50 -43.63 4.37
CA THR A 31 -47.32 -43.49 3.50
C THR A 31 -47.59 -44.16 2.16
N ASN A 32 -47.78 -43.35 1.11
CA ASN A 32 -47.58 -43.82 -0.27
C ASN A 32 -46.09 -43.77 -0.60
N SER A 33 -45.54 -44.93 -0.94
CA SER A 33 -44.16 -45.14 -1.34
C SER A 33 -43.90 -44.47 -2.69
N VAL A 34 -42.99 -43.49 -2.71
CA VAL A 34 -42.33 -43.05 -3.94
C VAL A 34 -41.00 -43.79 -4.00
N GLU A 35 -40.86 -44.71 -4.96
CA GLU A 35 -39.56 -45.32 -5.28
C GLU A 35 -38.62 -44.25 -5.84
N ILE A 36 -37.57 -43.95 -5.07
CA ILE A 36 -36.44 -43.14 -5.51
C ILE A 36 -35.53 -44.08 -6.32
N PRO A 37 -35.15 -43.76 -7.57
CA PRO A 37 -34.20 -44.58 -8.32
C PRO A 37 -32.86 -44.62 -7.58
N THR A 38 -32.38 -45.83 -7.32
CA THR A 38 -31.00 -46.07 -6.85
C THR A 38 -30.02 -45.47 -7.84
N PRO A 39 -29.12 -44.56 -7.42
CA PRO A 39 -28.04 -44.10 -8.28
C PRO A 39 -27.08 -45.26 -8.53
N GLU A 40 -26.72 -45.49 -9.80
CA GLU A 40 -25.61 -46.38 -10.15
C GLU A 40 -24.33 -45.89 -9.43
N PRO A 41 -23.49 -46.80 -8.92
CA PRO A 41 -22.26 -46.42 -8.25
C PRO A 41 -21.32 -45.76 -9.27
N GLU A 42 -21.01 -44.49 -9.07
CA GLU A 42 -19.95 -43.81 -9.82
C GLU A 42 -18.62 -44.58 -9.66
N PRO A 43 -17.81 -44.68 -10.73
CA PRO A 43 -16.52 -45.34 -10.65
C PRO A 43 -15.64 -44.62 -9.61
N VAL A 44 -15.20 -45.38 -8.60
CA VAL A 44 -14.30 -44.89 -7.56
C VAL A 44 -13.00 -44.43 -8.21
N VAL A 45 -12.84 -43.12 -8.41
CA VAL A 45 -11.58 -42.52 -8.82
C VAL A 45 -10.60 -42.73 -7.67
N ALA A 46 -9.62 -43.61 -7.88
CA ALA A 46 -8.56 -43.85 -6.92
C ALA A 46 -7.87 -42.53 -6.57
N LYS A 47 -7.73 -42.24 -5.26
CA LYS A 47 -6.87 -41.15 -4.79
C LYS A 47 -5.50 -41.31 -5.48
N PRO A 48 -4.95 -40.25 -6.12
CA PRO A 48 -3.61 -40.35 -6.67
C PRO A 48 -2.67 -40.79 -5.55
N GLY A 49 -1.90 -41.85 -5.80
CA GLY A 49 -0.92 -42.36 -4.84
C GLY A 49 0.10 -41.28 -4.45
N PRO A 50 0.86 -41.48 -3.36
CA PRO A 50 1.90 -40.53 -2.97
C PRO A 50 2.84 -40.29 -4.14
N VAL A 51 3.01 -39.03 -4.53
CA VAL A 51 3.91 -38.61 -5.60
C VAL A 51 5.31 -39.10 -5.26
N ARG A 52 5.82 -40.06 -6.02
CA ARG A 52 7.19 -40.56 -5.87
C ARG A 52 8.13 -39.59 -6.57
N TYR A 53 8.82 -38.75 -5.80
CA TYR A 53 9.91 -37.93 -6.31
C TYR A 53 11.12 -38.81 -6.68
N PRO A 54 11.81 -38.55 -7.80
CA PRO A 54 13.04 -39.26 -8.16
C PRO A 54 14.04 -39.25 -6.99
N THR A 55 14.50 -40.43 -6.60
CA THR A 55 15.46 -40.66 -5.51
C THR A 55 16.90 -40.33 -5.94
N GLY A 56 17.11 -39.18 -6.58
CA GLY A 56 18.44 -38.65 -6.83
C GLY A 56 19.04 -38.10 -5.54
N PRO A 57 20.38 -38.05 -5.40
CA PRO A 57 21.01 -37.40 -4.25
C PRO A 57 20.60 -35.92 -4.24
N VAL A 58 20.02 -35.46 -3.11
CA VAL A 58 19.73 -34.04 -2.92
C VAL A 58 21.06 -33.26 -2.99
N PRO A 59 21.16 -32.20 -3.81
CA PRO A 59 22.39 -31.44 -3.91
C PRO A 59 22.83 -30.92 -2.54
N ALA A 60 24.13 -31.00 -2.24
CA ALA A 60 24.68 -30.55 -0.96
C ALA A 60 24.57 -29.02 -0.74
N ILE A 61 24.57 -28.26 -1.84
CA ILE A 61 24.36 -26.82 -1.83
C ILE A 61 22.86 -26.56 -1.79
N SER A 62 22.40 -25.72 -0.85
CA SER A 62 20.98 -25.35 -0.76
C SER A 62 20.50 -24.62 -2.02
N ILE A 63 19.22 -24.75 -2.36
CA ILE A 63 18.61 -24.03 -3.48
C ILE A 63 18.76 -22.50 -3.37
N HIS A 64 18.78 -21.97 -2.15
CA HIS A 64 19.03 -20.55 -1.86
C HIS A 64 20.44 -20.12 -2.30
N GLN A 65 21.46 -20.91 -1.94
CA GLN A 65 22.84 -20.62 -2.29
C GLN A 65 23.09 -20.81 -3.79
N ALA A 66 22.52 -21.84 -4.39
CA ALA A 66 22.57 -22.06 -5.84
C ALA A 66 21.95 -20.87 -6.60
N ALA A 67 20.78 -20.38 -6.17
CA ALA A 67 20.15 -19.19 -6.73
C ALA A 67 20.98 -17.92 -6.54
N ALA A 68 21.62 -17.73 -5.38
CA ALA A 68 22.54 -16.62 -5.15
C ALA A 68 23.76 -16.66 -6.09
N ASN A 69 24.26 -17.86 -6.38
CA ASN A 69 25.42 -18.09 -7.24
C ASN A 69 25.08 -18.07 -8.74
N GLY A 70 23.80 -18.15 -9.11
CA GLY A 70 23.38 -18.29 -10.51
C GLY A 70 23.55 -19.71 -11.07
N ASP A 71 23.69 -20.71 -10.20
CA ASP A 71 23.89 -22.11 -10.58
C ASP A 71 22.56 -22.79 -10.95
N ILE A 72 22.14 -22.62 -12.21
CA ILE A 72 20.88 -23.13 -12.75
C ILE A 72 20.82 -24.66 -12.70
N ASP A 73 21.94 -25.34 -12.88
CA ASP A 73 21.97 -26.80 -12.92
C ASP A 73 21.67 -27.39 -11.54
N THR A 74 22.26 -26.84 -10.47
CA THR A 74 21.94 -27.23 -9.10
C THR A 74 20.48 -26.93 -8.75
N VAL A 75 19.95 -25.77 -9.17
CA VAL A 75 18.51 -25.45 -8.96
C VAL A 75 17.62 -26.43 -9.72
N ARG A 76 17.94 -26.79 -10.96
CA ARG A 76 17.20 -27.78 -11.76
C ARG A 76 17.20 -29.16 -11.10
N GLN A 77 18.33 -29.57 -10.53
CA GLN A 77 18.43 -30.82 -9.77
C GLN A 77 17.50 -30.80 -8.56
N HIS A 78 17.49 -29.70 -7.78
CA HIS A 78 16.56 -29.53 -6.66
C HIS A 78 15.10 -29.66 -7.11
N ILE A 79 14.69 -28.96 -8.17
CA ILE A 79 13.30 -29.02 -8.69
C ILE A 79 12.94 -30.45 -9.16
N THR A 80 13.92 -31.23 -9.62
CA THR A 80 13.67 -32.60 -10.11
C THR A 80 13.47 -33.60 -8.97
N VAL A 81 14.20 -33.46 -7.86
CA VAL A 81 14.20 -34.45 -6.76
C VAL A 81 13.32 -34.07 -5.58
N GLN A 82 12.84 -32.82 -5.52
CA GLN A 82 12.01 -32.28 -4.43
C GLN A 82 10.55 -32.13 -4.84
N ALA A 83 9.70 -31.77 -3.87
CA ALA A 83 8.30 -31.42 -4.12
C ALA A 83 8.14 -30.21 -5.08
N PRO A 84 7.03 -30.10 -5.83
CA PRO A 84 6.83 -29.02 -6.80
C PRO A 84 6.98 -27.62 -6.20
N ASP A 85 6.50 -27.43 -4.97
CA ASP A 85 6.56 -26.13 -4.27
C ASP A 85 7.94 -25.81 -3.67
N TYR A 86 8.93 -26.70 -3.79
CA TYR A 86 10.26 -26.49 -3.24
C TYR A 86 10.97 -25.26 -3.81
N ILE A 87 10.57 -24.81 -5.02
CA ILE A 87 11.04 -23.57 -5.64
C ILE A 87 10.79 -22.32 -4.78
N ASN A 88 9.75 -22.38 -3.93
CA ASN A 88 9.31 -21.31 -3.03
C ASN A 88 9.71 -21.53 -1.57
N THR A 89 10.54 -22.53 -1.28
CA THR A 89 11.04 -22.75 0.08
C THR A 89 11.74 -21.50 0.60
N SER A 90 11.55 -21.18 1.88
CA SER A 90 12.20 -20.02 2.51
C SER A 90 13.12 -20.43 3.66
N ASN A 91 14.19 -19.66 3.89
CA ASN A 91 15.01 -19.81 5.08
C ASN A 91 14.32 -19.24 6.34
N GLU A 92 15.01 -19.25 7.49
CA GLU A 92 14.51 -18.69 8.75
C GLU A 92 14.12 -17.21 8.68
N GLY A 93 14.70 -16.46 7.74
CA GLY A 93 14.37 -15.06 7.48
C GLY A 93 13.19 -14.85 6.52
N GLY A 94 12.58 -15.93 6.03
CA GLY A 94 11.54 -15.86 4.98
C GLY A 94 12.09 -15.60 3.57
N TRP A 95 13.40 -15.73 3.35
CA TRP A 95 13.99 -15.51 2.03
C TRP A 95 13.86 -16.75 1.16
N THR A 96 13.21 -16.61 0.01
CA THR A 96 13.11 -17.65 -1.04
C THR A 96 14.32 -17.60 -1.99
N PRO A 97 14.57 -18.64 -2.81
CA PRO A 97 15.58 -18.60 -3.88
C PRO A 97 15.51 -17.33 -4.74
N LEU A 98 14.30 -16.86 -5.07
CA LEU A 98 14.09 -15.66 -5.87
C LEU A 98 14.59 -14.39 -5.16
N HIS A 99 14.44 -14.29 -3.83
CA HIS A 99 15.03 -13.17 -3.08
C HIS A 99 16.56 -13.15 -3.21
N PHE A 100 17.21 -14.31 -3.14
CA PHE A 100 18.66 -14.41 -3.25
C PHE A 100 19.18 -14.05 -4.64
N SER A 101 18.51 -14.51 -5.71
CA SER A 101 18.89 -14.16 -7.08
C SER A 101 18.74 -12.65 -7.33
N TYR A 102 17.66 -12.03 -6.84
CA TYR A 102 17.45 -10.58 -6.89
C TYR A 102 18.52 -9.80 -6.13
N ALA A 103 18.84 -10.21 -4.90
CA ALA A 103 19.84 -9.54 -4.06
C ALA A 103 21.25 -9.55 -4.69
N LYS A 104 21.56 -10.62 -5.44
CA LYS A 104 22.83 -10.82 -6.14
C LYS A 104 22.85 -10.30 -7.58
N GLY A 105 21.69 -9.93 -8.14
CA GLY A 105 21.57 -9.45 -9.51
C GLY A 105 21.73 -10.56 -10.56
N GLN A 106 21.37 -11.80 -10.22
CA GLN A 106 21.43 -12.95 -11.11
C GLN A 106 20.18 -12.98 -12.00
N TYR A 107 20.22 -12.28 -13.14
CA TYR A 107 19.04 -12.07 -13.98
C TYR A 107 18.53 -13.37 -14.62
N GLU A 108 19.44 -14.15 -15.21
CA GLU A 108 19.12 -15.42 -15.87
C GLU A 108 18.52 -16.41 -14.88
N MET A 109 19.10 -16.51 -13.68
CA MET A 109 18.56 -17.32 -12.60
C MET A 109 17.18 -16.83 -12.14
N SER A 110 17.01 -15.52 -11.94
CA SER A 110 15.71 -14.96 -11.51
C SER A 110 14.61 -15.29 -12.52
N ARG A 111 14.92 -15.16 -13.81
CA ARG A 111 14.01 -15.56 -14.90
C ARG A 111 13.72 -17.06 -14.86
N PHE A 112 14.75 -17.88 -14.73
CA PHE A 112 14.59 -19.33 -14.62
C PHE A 112 13.67 -19.72 -13.46
N LEU A 113 13.85 -19.13 -12.28
CA LEU A 113 13.00 -19.37 -11.11
C LEU A 113 11.54 -18.98 -11.39
N MET A 114 11.29 -17.80 -11.98
CA MET A 114 9.94 -17.35 -12.33
C MET A 114 9.27 -18.24 -13.38
N ASP A 115 10.02 -18.70 -14.39
CA ASP A 115 9.53 -19.63 -15.42
C ASP A 115 9.14 -21.00 -14.82
N HIS A 116 9.60 -21.32 -13.61
CA HIS A 116 9.29 -22.54 -12.87
C HIS A 116 8.36 -22.30 -11.67
N GLY A 117 7.62 -21.19 -11.64
CA GLY A 117 6.58 -20.93 -10.63
C GLY A 117 7.09 -20.35 -9.31
N ALA A 118 8.29 -19.75 -9.29
CA ALA A 118 8.69 -18.96 -8.14
C ALA A 118 7.74 -17.78 -7.93
N ASP A 119 7.23 -17.64 -6.72
CA ASP A 119 6.32 -16.57 -6.32
C ASP A 119 7.09 -15.25 -6.22
N TYR A 120 6.75 -14.32 -7.12
CA TYR A 120 7.31 -12.99 -7.20
C TYR A 120 6.83 -12.07 -6.07
N GLU A 121 5.70 -12.39 -5.44
CA GLU A 121 5.11 -11.62 -4.35
C GLU A 121 5.44 -12.18 -2.98
N ALA A 122 6.19 -13.30 -2.91
CA ALA A 122 6.62 -13.92 -1.66
C ALA A 122 7.33 -12.90 -0.77
N ARG A 123 6.95 -12.82 0.51
CA ARG A 123 7.48 -11.82 1.44
C ARG A 123 8.39 -12.44 2.48
N ASN A 124 9.57 -11.87 2.64
CA ASN A 124 10.45 -12.21 3.76
C ASN A 124 9.91 -11.66 5.10
N LYS A 125 10.58 -11.95 6.22
CA LYS A 125 10.18 -11.46 7.55
C LYS A 125 10.20 -9.92 7.71
N LEU A 126 10.83 -9.20 6.78
CA LEU A 126 10.78 -7.74 6.70
C LEU A 126 9.66 -7.25 5.79
N GLY A 127 8.77 -8.12 5.30
CA GLY A 127 7.67 -7.76 4.39
C GLY A 127 8.12 -7.40 2.97
N GLN A 128 9.37 -7.69 2.60
CA GLN A 128 9.93 -7.36 1.29
C GLN A 128 9.68 -8.50 0.31
N ALA A 129 9.21 -8.17 -0.89
CA ALA A 129 9.25 -9.09 -2.03
C ALA A 129 10.65 -9.09 -2.68
N PRO A 130 10.98 -10.06 -3.55
CA PRO A 130 12.26 -10.09 -4.27
C PRO A 130 12.63 -8.76 -4.96
N ALA A 131 11.66 -8.12 -5.63
CA ALA A 131 11.86 -6.85 -6.30
C ALA A 131 12.20 -5.69 -5.33
N ASP A 132 11.60 -5.70 -4.14
CA ASP A 132 11.81 -4.65 -3.13
C ASP A 132 13.27 -4.59 -2.69
N ILE A 133 13.97 -5.73 -2.64
CA ILE A 133 15.40 -5.77 -2.29
C ILE A 133 16.22 -4.89 -3.24
N VAL A 134 15.98 -4.99 -4.54
CA VAL A 134 16.72 -4.22 -5.55
C VAL A 134 16.33 -2.74 -5.49
N LEU A 135 15.04 -2.44 -5.35
CA LEU A 135 14.54 -1.08 -5.22
C LEU A 135 15.12 -0.37 -3.99
N LEU A 136 15.11 -1.06 -2.84
CA LEU A 136 15.69 -0.56 -1.60
C LEU A 136 17.19 -0.37 -1.73
N LYS A 137 17.94 -1.31 -2.30
CA LYS A 137 19.40 -1.18 -2.52
C LYS A 137 19.75 -0.01 -3.43
N ASN A 138 18.97 0.23 -4.47
CA ASN A 138 19.15 1.37 -5.38
C ASN A 138 18.83 2.71 -4.68
N ASN A 139 17.88 2.70 -3.76
CA ASN A 139 17.49 3.87 -2.97
C ASN A 139 18.43 4.11 -1.78
N PHE A 140 19.07 3.06 -1.26
CA PHE A 140 19.99 3.10 -0.13
C PHE A 140 21.34 3.75 -0.45
N LYS A 141 21.63 4.05 -1.73
CA LYS A 141 22.79 4.88 -2.12
C LYS A 141 22.65 6.36 -1.70
N SER A 142 21.96 6.64 -0.59
CA SER A 142 21.83 7.97 0.00
C SER A 142 21.30 9.02 -0.98
N ARG A 143 20.41 8.61 -1.89
CA ARG A 143 19.96 9.51 -2.96
C ARG A 143 19.06 10.59 -2.35
N PRO A 144 19.34 11.87 -2.61
CA PRO A 144 18.52 12.95 -2.11
C PRO A 144 17.10 12.88 -2.68
N PHE A 145 16.14 13.39 -1.90
CA PHE A 145 14.74 13.48 -2.30
C PHE A 145 14.09 14.72 -1.67
N ALA A 146 12.94 15.12 -2.22
CA ALA A 146 12.03 16.07 -1.60
C ALA A 146 10.60 15.56 -1.70
N LEU A 147 9.89 15.46 -0.58
CA LEU A 147 8.44 15.35 -0.51
C LEU A 147 7.88 16.76 -0.27
N VAL A 148 6.98 17.19 -1.14
CA VAL A 148 6.30 18.48 -1.08
C VAL A 148 4.84 18.22 -0.76
N GLU A 149 4.43 18.55 0.46
CA GLU A 149 3.06 18.45 0.93
C GLU A 149 2.40 19.83 0.84
N LEU A 150 1.35 19.95 0.05
CA LEU A 150 0.54 21.17 -0.07
C LEU A 150 -0.78 20.95 0.68
N PHE A 151 -1.12 21.85 1.59
CA PHE A 151 -2.45 21.93 2.20
C PHE A 151 -3.23 23.04 1.48
N THR A 152 -4.35 22.67 0.86
CA THR A 152 -5.13 23.49 -0.07
C THR A 152 -6.64 23.25 0.10
N SER A 153 -7.48 23.99 -0.62
CA SER A 153 -8.91 23.70 -0.75
C SER A 153 -9.44 24.34 -2.04
N GLU A 154 -10.39 23.68 -2.70
CA GLU A 154 -11.15 24.22 -3.83
C GLU A 154 -11.89 25.52 -3.45
N SER A 155 -12.28 25.68 -2.19
CA SER A 155 -12.97 26.87 -1.66
C SER A 155 -12.03 28.04 -1.35
N CYS A 156 -10.72 27.81 -1.27
CA CYS A 156 -9.73 28.83 -0.89
C CYS A 156 -9.29 29.64 -2.12
N SER A 157 -9.63 30.94 -2.17
CA SER A 157 -9.34 31.80 -3.34
C SER A 157 -7.84 32.06 -3.58
N SER A 158 -7.01 31.95 -2.55
CA SER A 158 -5.56 32.15 -2.61
C SER A 158 -4.77 30.87 -2.93
N CYS A 159 -5.45 29.72 -3.01
CA CYS A 159 -4.86 28.40 -3.21
C CYS A 159 -4.50 28.05 -4.68
N PRO A 160 -5.26 28.47 -5.72
CA PRO A 160 -4.94 28.11 -7.12
C PRO A 160 -3.51 28.46 -7.59
N PRO A 161 -2.88 29.58 -7.18
CA PRO A 161 -1.46 29.82 -7.46
C PRO A 161 -0.51 28.77 -6.88
N ALA A 162 -0.81 28.22 -5.69
CA ALA A 162 0.01 27.19 -5.05
C ALA A 162 -0.13 25.83 -5.75
N GLU A 163 -1.36 25.46 -6.15
CA GLU A 163 -1.61 24.24 -6.94
C GLU A 163 -0.92 24.28 -8.30
N ARG A 164 -0.91 25.44 -8.96
CA ARG A 164 -0.11 25.62 -10.18
C ARG A 164 1.38 25.42 -9.92
N LEU A 165 1.89 25.94 -8.80
CA LEU A 165 3.30 25.79 -8.45
C LEU A 165 3.67 24.32 -8.18
N THR A 166 2.86 23.55 -7.45
CA THR A 166 3.14 22.11 -7.23
C THR A 166 3.04 21.31 -8.53
N SER A 167 2.10 21.64 -9.41
CA SER A 167 2.00 21.07 -10.76
C SER A 167 3.28 21.33 -11.59
N GLU A 168 3.83 22.55 -11.53
CA GLU A 168 5.09 22.88 -12.18
C GLU A 168 6.29 22.14 -11.57
N ILE A 169 6.34 22.03 -10.24
CA ILE A 169 7.38 21.27 -9.53
C ILE A 169 7.36 19.81 -9.98
N ARG A 170 6.18 19.17 -10.03
CA ARG A 170 6.02 17.79 -10.52
C ARG A 170 6.53 17.64 -11.95
N ARG A 171 6.06 18.47 -12.89
CA ARG A 171 6.48 18.40 -14.30
C ARG A 171 7.99 18.56 -14.45
N MET A 172 8.58 19.49 -13.72
CA MET A 172 10.03 19.71 -13.70
C MET A 172 10.78 18.49 -13.14
N ALA A 173 10.28 17.90 -12.05
CA ALA A 173 10.87 16.72 -11.44
C ALA A 173 10.90 15.53 -12.40
N LEU A 174 9.77 15.27 -13.09
CA LEU A 174 9.67 14.23 -14.12
C LEU A 174 10.64 14.48 -15.27
N ALA A 175 10.64 15.69 -15.84
CA ALA A 175 11.50 16.06 -16.97
C ALA A 175 13.00 15.91 -16.63
N LYS A 176 13.38 16.20 -15.38
CA LYS A 176 14.78 16.13 -14.92
C LYS A 176 15.14 14.82 -14.20
N ARG A 177 14.20 13.87 -14.10
CA ARG A 177 14.36 12.62 -13.34
C ARG A 177 14.82 12.86 -11.89
N LEU A 178 14.31 13.93 -11.27
CA LEU A 178 14.58 14.26 -9.88
C LEU A 178 13.59 13.52 -8.98
N LYS A 179 14.05 13.11 -7.80
CA LYS A 179 13.21 12.51 -6.77
C LYS A 179 12.48 13.57 -5.96
N ILE A 180 11.60 14.30 -6.64
CA ILE A 180 10.67 15.22 -5.99
C ILE A 180 9.27 14.64 -6.14
N PHE A 181 8.62 14.41 -5.02
CA PHE A 181 7.27 13.87 -4.94
C PHE A 181 6.37 14.96 -4.39
N CYS A 182 5.19 15.13 -4.97
CA CYS A 182 4.23 16.13 -4.54
C CYS A 182 2.95 15.41 -4.12
N VAL A 183 2.33 15.90 -3.06
CA VAL A 183 1.01 15.47 -2.58
C VAL A 183 0.23 16.70 -2.13
N SER A 184 -1.04 16.78 -2.51
CA SER A 184 -1.94 17.91 -2.23
C SER A 184 -3.09 17.42 -1.36
N PHE A 185 -3.04 17.78 -0.09
CA PHE A 185 -4.03 17.47 0.93
C PHE A 185 -5.09 18.57 0.96
N HIS A 186 -6.33 18.22 0.64
CA HIS A 186 -7.44 19.16 0.66
C HIS A 186 -8.03 19.23 2.08
N VAL A 187 -8.01 20.40 2.71
CA VAL A 187 -8.47 20.55 4.09
C VAL A 187 -9.98 20.78 4.15
N ASP A 188 -10.60 20.25 5.21
CA ASP A 188 -12.07 20.30 5.41
C ASP A 188 -12.57 21.59 6.06
N TYR A 189 -11.71 22.41 6.66
CA TYR A 189 -12.17 23.59 7.41
C TYR A 189 -12.62 24.78 6.54
N PHE A 190 -12.60 24.61 5.21
CA PHE A 190 -13.29 25.49 4.25
C PHE A 190 -14.66 24.94 3.82
N ASP A 191 -15.01 23.72 4.22
CA ASP A 191 -16.29 23.12 3.88
C ASP A 191 -17.39 23.75 4.72
N GLY A 192 -18.47 24.14 4.05
CA GLY A 192 -19.60 24.78 4.71
C GLY A 192 -20.33 25.77 3.80
N GLY A 193 -21.51 26.19 4.24
CA GLY A 193 -22.37 27.07 3.44
C GLY A 193 -22.89 26.35 2.19
N SER A 194 -22.40 26.75 1.01
CA SER A 194 -22.91 26.31 -0.30
C SER A 194 -21.93 25.43 -1.11
N TRP A 195 -20.78 25.06 -0.53
CA TRP A 195 -19.78 24.24 -1.23
C TRP A 195 -19.03 23.35 -0.25
N THR A 196 -18.74 22.15 -0.74
CA THR A 196 -17.88 21.17 -0.09
C THR A 196 -16.87 20.74 -1.13
N ASP A 197 -15.59 20.81 -0.77
CA ASP A 197 -14.53 20.31 -1.61
C ASP A 197 -14.70 18.79 -1.78
N GLY A 198 -14.62 18.31 -3.02
CA GLY A 198 -14.83 16.88 -3.29
C GLY A 198 -13.66 15.98 -2.84
N PHE A 199 -12.54 16.60 -2.47
CA PHE A 199 -11.31 15.92 -2.07
C PHE A 199 -10.92 16.21 -0.62
N SER A 200 -11.68 17.03 0.10
CA SER A 200 -11.37 17.35 1.49
C SER A 200 -11.60 16.15 2.40
N ASP A 201 -10.77 16.07 3.45
CA ASP A 201 -10.95 15.09 4.51
C ASP A 201 -10.45 15.65 5.85
N ALA A 202 -11.15 15.33 6.94
CA ALA A 202 -10.77 15.72 8.29
C ALA A 202 -9.38 15.17 8.69
N VAL A 203 -8.98 14.01 8.16
CA VAL A 203 -7.64 13.42 8.33
C VAL A 203 -6.56 14.35 7.77
N TYR A 204 -6.84 15.03 6.66
CA TYR A 204 -5.90 15.95 6.02
C TYR A 204 -5.71 17.23 6.86
N SER A 205 -6.80 17.78 7.39
CA SER A 205 -6.74 18.87 8.37
C SER A 205 -6.03 18.45 9.67
N ALA A 206 -6.29 17.24 10.17
CA ALA A 206 -5.62 16.70 11.34
C ALA A 206 -4.11 16.56 11.12
N ARG A 207 -3.69 16.11 9.93
CA ARG A 207 -2.28 16.04 9.53
C ARG A 207 -1.61 17.41 9.55
N GLN A 208 -2.28 18.45 9.03
CA GLN A 208 -1.77 19.82 9.06
C GLN A 208 -1.59 20.33 10.51
N ARG A 209 -2.59 20.11 11.35
CA ARG A 209 -2.55 20.48 12.79
C ARG A 209 -1.42 19.74 13.51
N ALA A 210 -1.18 18.47 13.18
CA ALA A 210 -0.07 17.70 13.76
C ALA A 210 1.30 18.29 13.38
N TYR A 211 1.48 18.74 12.13
CA TYR A 211 2.69 19.46 11.73
C TYR A 211 2.89 20.73 12.55
N GLU A 212 1.84 21.55 12.64
CA GLU A 212 1.91 22.81 13.38
C GLU A 212 2.18 22.61 14.87
N PHE A 213 1.53 21.63 15.50
CA PHE A 213 1.70 21.33 16.91
C PHE A 213 3.08 20.76 17.25
N LYS A 214 3.58 19.81 16.44
CA LYS A 214 4.82 19.07 16.75
C LYS A 214 6.09 19.76 16.26
N ARG A 215 5.98 20.66 15.27
CA ARG A 215 7.17 21.12 14.54
C ARG A 215 7.26 22.62 14.32
N PHE A 216 6.12 23.30 14.22
CA PHE A 216 6.10 24.70 13.84
C PHE A 216 5.45 25.55 14.94
N SER A 217 4.66 26.55 14.54
CA SER A 217 4.19 27.61 15.44
C SER A 217 2.81 27.34 16.05
N GLY A 218 2.16 26.23 15.69
CA GLY A 218 0.77 25.94 16.07
C GLY A 218 -0.27 26.66 15.19
N LEU A 219 0.15 27.39 14.15
CA LEU A 219 -0.72 28.20 13.29
C LEU A 219 -0.78 27.60 11.89
N TYR A 220 -1.90 26.96 11.57
CA TYR A 220 -2.14 26.39 10.23
C TYR A 220 -2.92 27.37 9.36
N TYR A 221 -2.65 27.35 8.06
CA TYR A 221 -3.23 28.25 7.06
C TYR A 221 -3.24 27.58 5.70
N THR A 222 -3.96 28.14 4.73
CA THR A 222 -3.88 27.71 3.32
C THR A 222 -3.60 28.91 2.40
N PRO A 223 -2.90 28.70 1.28
CA PRO A 223 -2.15 27.49 0.96
C PRO A 223 -0.87 27.39 1.81
N GLN A 224 -0.64 26.25 2.45
CA GLN A 224 0.60 25.96 3.17
C GLN A 224 1.36 24.86 2.46
N MET A 225 2.65 25.06 2.22
CA MET A 225 3.54 24.06 1.67
C MET A 225 4.58 23.65 2.71
N ILE A 226 4.76 22.34 2.87
CA ILE A 226 5.74 21.73 3.76
C ILE A 226 6.67 20.84 2.93
N VAL A 227 7.98 20.98 3.11
CA VAL A 227 9.00 20.19 2.40
C VAL A 227 9.74 19.29 3.39
N ASN A 228 9.68 17.97 3.15
CA ASN A 228 10.24 16.90 3.99
C ASN A 228 9.82 16.96 5.47
N GLY A 229 8.68 17.58 5.76
CA GLY A 229 8.30 17.94 7.12
C GLY A 229 9.22 19.00 7.75
N GLU A 230 10.36 19.36 7.16
CA GLU A 230 11.41 20.16 7.79
C GLU A 230 11.15 21.66 7.69
N TYR A 231 10.60 22.12 6.56
CA TYR A 231 10.46 23.53 6.26
C TYR A 231 9.06 23.83 5.76
N GLN A 232 8.42 24.88 6.30
CA GLN A 232 7.13 25.36 5.84
C GLN A 232 7.21 26.74 5.17
N THR A 233 6.29 27.01 4.26
CA THR A 233 6.13 28.33 3.63
C THR A 233 4.72 28.53 3.06
N LEU A 234 4.37 29.78 2.72
CA LEU A 234 3.20 30.08 1.91
C LEU A 234 3.27 29.31 0.60
N GLY A 235 2.25 28.52 0.29
CA GLY A 235 2.28 27.55 -0.80
C GLY A 235 2.47 28.17 -2.19
N HIS A 236 2.17 29.46 -2.36
CA HIS A 236 2.40 30.20 -3.60
C HIS A 236 3.75 30.94 -3.65
N ASN A 237 4.58 30.87 -2.59
CA ASN A 237 5.89 31.50 -2.56
C ASN A 237 6.94 30.63 -3.27
N ARG A 238 7.13 30.90 -4.56
CA ARG A 238 8.05 30.18 -5.44
C ARG A 238 9.49 30.14 -4.93
N VAL A 239 10.02 31.28 -4.47
CA VAL A 239 11.42 31.40 -4.05
C VAL A 239 11.69 30.51 -2.84
N ASN A 240 10.80 30.56 -1.84
CA ASN A 240 10.93 29.75 -0.64
C ASN A 240 10.73 28.27 -0.92
N ALA A 241 9.73 27.92 -1.74
CA ALA A 241 9.46 26.53 -2.15
C ALA A 241 10.68 25.89 -2.82
N TYR A 242 11.22 26.50 -3.88
CA TYR A 242 12.41 25.97 -4.55
C TYR A 242 13.65 26.05 -3.66
N GLY A 243 13.79 27.06 -2.81
CA GLY A 243 14.86 27.13 -1.82
C GLY A 243 14.85 25.93 -0.87
N ALA A 244 13.68 25.54 -0.38
CA ALA A 244 13.48 24.39 0.48
C ALA A 244 13.76 23.07 -0.24
N ILE A 245 13.20 22.89 -1.44
CA ILE A 245 13.43 21.71 -2.29
C ILE A 245 14.93 21.57 -2.61
N ASN A 246 15.60 22.65 -2.98
CA ASN A 246 17.04 22.62 -3.28
C ASN A 246 17.90 22.29 -2.05
N ARG A 247 17.48 22.70 -0.84
CA ARG A 247 18.15 22.28 0.40
C ARG A 247 17.92 20.80 0.69
N ALA A 248 16.69 20.32 0.51
CA ALA A 248 16.35 18.90 0.66
C ALA A 248 17.16 18.03 -0.31
N LEU A 249 17.27 18.46 -1.58
CA LEU A 249 18.01 17.73 -2.61
C LEU A 249 19.54 17.70 -2.43
N LYS A 250 20.07 18.36 -1.41
CA LYS A 250 21.50 18.29 -1.02
C LYS A 250 21.76 17.32 0.13
N LYS A 251 20.70 16.84 0.80
CA LYS A 251 20.81 15.93 1.95
C LYS A 251 20.53 14.50 1.51
N PRO A 252 21.33 13.52 1.95
CA PRO A 252 21.04 12.13 1.67
C PRO A 252 19.76 11.65 2.37
N ALA A 253 19.01 10.76 1.74
CA ALA A 253 17.92 10.06 2.42
C ALA A 253 18.46 9.24 3.60
N GLN A 254 17.76 9.27 4.74
CA GLN A 254 18.11 8.48 5.91
C GLN A 254 17.56 7.05 5.82
N VAL A 255 16.39 6.92 5.17
CA VAL A 255 15.69 5.65 4.97
C VAL A 255 15.45 5.45 3.48
N ALA A 256 15.78 4.26 2.98
CA ALA A 256 15.38 3.83 1.65
C ALA A 256 13.93 3.36 1.68
N VAL A 257 13.14 3.79 0.69
CA VAL A 257 11.73 3.41 0.56
C VAL A 257 11.49 2.73 -0.79
N SER A 258 10.88 1.55 -0.81
CA SER A 258 10.28 0.99 -2.02
C SER A 258 8.77 1.07 -1.92
N VAL A 259 8.10 1.20 -3.06
CA VAL A 259 6.66 1.05 -3.19
C VAL A 259 6.37 0.44 -4.54
N ARG A 260 5.49 -0.57 -4.57
CA ARG A 260 5.14 -1.31 -5.77
C ARG A 260 3.71 -1.78 -5.68
N GLN A 261 3.01 -1.75 -6.82
CA GLN A 261 1.67 -2.32 -6.91
C GLN A 261 1.75 -3.85 -6.77
N VAL A 262 0.85 -4.41 -5.97
CA VAL A 262 0.70 -5.85 -5.74
C VAL A 262 -0.45 -6.34 -6.62
N ASN A 263 -0.24 -7.45 -7.30
CA ASN A 263 -1.32 -8.09 -8.06
C ASN A 263 -2.21 -8.87 -7.10
N LYS A 264 -3.51 -8.58 -7.10
CA LYS A 264 -4.51 -9.27 -6.27
C LYS A 264 -5.52 -9.95 -7.18
N ASP A 265 -5.78 -11.22 -6.90
CA ASP A 265 -6.69 -12.04 -7.71
C ASP A 265 -8.13 -11.52 -7.72
N ASP A 266 -8.53 -10.85 -6.64
CA ASP A 266 -9.85 -10.22 -6.47
C ASP A 266 -9.97 -8.84 -7.15
N GLY A 267 -8.89 -8.35 -7.77
CA GLY A 267 -8.83 -7.04 -8.42
C GLY A 267 -8.70 -5.86 -7.45
N THR A 268 -8.46 -6.10 -6.15
CA THR A 268 -8.19 -5.05 -5.17
C THR A 268 -6.89 -4.32 -5.50
N LEU A 269 -6.94 -2.99 -5.53
CA LEU A 269 -5.72 -2.20 -5.68
C LEU A 269 -4.94 -2.24 -4.37
N ALA A 270 -3.77 -2.86 -4.40
CA ALA A 270 -2.87 -2.91 -3.27
C ALA A 270 -1.46 -2.44 -3.67
N VAL A 271 -0.72 -1.91 -2.71
CA VAL A 271 0.72 -1.66 -2.84
C VAL A 271 1.46 -2.28 -1.67
N ASN A 272 2.64 -2.81 -1.94
CA ASN A 272 3.62 -3.10 -0.90
C ASN A 272 4.55 -1.90 -0.78
N ALA A 273 4.68 -1.34 0.40
CA ALA A 273 5.68 -0.33 0.70
C ALA A 273 6.67 -0.87 1.71
N CYS A 274 7.97 -0.70 1.49
CA CYS A 274 9.01 -1.16 2.40
C CYS A 274 9.97 -0.03 2.76
N ALA A 275 10.47 -0.08 3.99
CA ALA A 275 11.45 0.83 4.55
C ALA A 275 12.70 0.05 4.95
N LEU A 276 13.88 0.57 4.59
CA LEU A 276 15.17 0.03 4.98
C LEU A 276 16.11 1.15 5.42
N GLY A 277 16.57 1.10 6.66
CA GLY A 277 17.46 2.11 7.23
C GLY A 277 17.33 2.22 8.74
N LYS A 278 18.03 3.21 9.31
CA LYS A 278 17.91 3.55 10.72
C LYS A 278 16.74 4.49 10.92
N MET A 279 15.77 4.06 11.72
CA MET A 279 14.61 4.84 12.12
C MET A 279 14.12 4.31 13.47
N GLU A 280 13.54 5.20 14.26
CA GLU A 280 12.91 4.90 15.53
C GLU A 280 11.58 5.65 15.57
N ASN A 281 10.56 5.03 16.17
CA ASN A 281 9.21 5.60 16.28
C ASN A 281 8.73 6.27 14.98
N ALA A 282 8.67 5.46 13.91
CA ALA A 282 8.36 5.93 12.58
C ALA A 282 7.10 5.26 12.05
N ALA A 283 6.47 5.89 11.07
CA ALA A 283 5.41 5.29 10.27
C ALA A 283 5.84 5.24 8.81
N ILE A 284 5.49 4.15 8.13
CA ILE A 284 5.46 4.12 6.68
C ILE A 284 4.07 4.57 6.24
N CYS A 285 4.03 5.62 5.43
CA CYS A 285 2.82 6.27 4.94
C CYS A 285 2.70 6.06 3.44
N VAL A 286 1.46 5.95 2.96
CA VAL A 286 1.15 5.95 1.53
C VAL A 286 0.06 7.00 1.24
N ALA A 287 0.27 7.78 0.20
CA ALA A 287 -0.71 8.71 -0.34
C ALA A 287 -1.01 8.32 -1.78
N MET A 288 -2.24 7.92 -2.07
CA MET A 288 -2.69 7.77 -3.44
C MET A 288 -3.06 9.12 -3.99
N VAL A 289 -2.44 9.50 -5.10
CA VAL A 289 -2.63 10.78 -5.76
C VAL A 289 -3.15 10.65 -7.18
N GLU A 290 -4.00 11.58 -7.58
CA GLU A 290 -4.45 11.75 -8.95
C GLU A 290 -3.93 13.05 -9.56
N ASN A 291 -3.54 12.98 -10.83
CA ASN A 291 -3.07 14.12 -11.60
C ASN A 291 -4.01 14.44 -12.77
N GLY A 292 -3.92 15.67 -13.28
CA GLY A 292 -4.69 16.09 -14.45
C GLY A 292 -6.19 16.28 -14.20
N ILE A 293 -6.61 16.48 -12.93
CA ILE A 293 -8.01 16.74 -12.61
C ILE A 293 -8.39 18.13 -13.12
N ARG A 294 -9.48 18.21 -13.88
CA ARG A 294 -10.08 19.46 -14.33
C ARG A 294 -11.51 19.54 -13.84
N ARG A 295 -11.79 20.49 -12.95
CA ARG A 295 -13.12 20.63 -12.32
C ARG A 295 -13.64 22.05 -12.40
N ARG A 296 -14.92 22.20 -12.76
CA ARG A 296 -15.64 23.46 -12.62
C ARG A 296 -16.20 23.56 -11.22
N ILE A 297 -15.81 24.61 -10.50
CA ILE A 297 -16.24 24.87 -9.14
C ILE A 297 -17.57 25.62 -9.18
N THR A 298 -18.56 25.16 -8.41
CA THR A 298 -19.92 25.72 -8.43
C THR A 298 -20.33 26.39 -7.11
N GLY A 299 -19.38 26.62 -6.20
CA GLY A 299 -19.59 27.32 -4.94
C GLY A 299 -18.26 27.71 -4.26
N GLY A 300 -18.32 28.29 -3.06
CA GLY A 300 -17.14 28.81 -2.38
C GLY A 300 -16.51 30.02 -3.08
N GLU A 301 -15.34 30.46 -2.64
CA GLU A 301 -14.71 31.68 -3.16
C GLU A 301 -14.24 31.54 -4.62
N ASN A 302 -14.08 30.31 -5.11
CA ASN A 302 -13.71 30.01 -6.49
C ASN A 302 -14.91 29.70 -7.40
N ASN A 303 -16.15 29.98 -6.99
CA ASN A 303 -17.35 29.75 -7.79
C ASN A 303 -17.21 30.27 -9.23
N GLY A 304 -17.58 29.43 -10.20
CA GLY A 304 -17.53 29.72 -11.62
C GLY A 304 -16.16 29.50 -12.27
N ARG A 305 -15.10 29.30 -11.49
CA ARG A 305 -13.76 29.01 -12.01
C ARG A 305 -13.64 27.53 -12.40
N THR A 306 -12.73 27.26 -13.33
CA THR A 306 -12.27 25.91 -13.60
C THR A 306 -10.86 25.76 -13.05
N LEU A 307 -10.68 24.82 -12.13
CA LEU A 307 -9.38 24.50 -11.55
C LEU A 307 -8.76 23.31 -12.29
N ASN A 308 -7.44 23.37 -12.48
CA ASN A 308 -6.64 22.27 -12.98
C ASN A 308 -5.69 21.87 -11.85
N MET A 309 -5.79 20.63 -11.40
CA MET A 309 -5.16 20.17 -10.18
C MET A 309 -4.35 18.90 -10.45
N ASP A 310 -3.14 18.89 -9.91
CA ASP A 310 -2.24 17.74 -9.89
C ASP A 310 -1.95 17.33 -8.45
N ASN A 311 -1.54 16.08 -8.26
CA ASN A 311 -1.12 15.51 -6.97
C ASN A 311 -2.23 15.42 -5.92
N ILE A 312 -3.50 15.40 -6.31
CA ILE A 312 -4.62 15.39 -5.36
C ILE A 312 -4.64 14.08 -4.60
N VAL A 313 -4.51 14.15 -3.27
CA VAL A 313 -4.58 12.97 -2.41
C VAL A 313 -6.02 12.48 -2.34
N LEU A 314 -6.25 11.25 -2.79
CA LEU A 314 -7.54 10.58 -2.74
C LEU A 314 -7.69 9.72 -1.48
N ASP A 315 -6.60 9.11 -1.04
CA ASP A 315 -6.54 8.30 0.17
C ASP A 315 -5.15 8.41 0.80
N PHE A 316 -5.12 8.46 2.13
CA PHE A 316 -3.90 8.56 2.93
C PHE A 316 -3.93 7.56 4.08
N GLN A 317 -2.98 6.64 4.07
CA GLN A 317 -2.87 5.59 5.07
C GLN A 317 -1.45 5.56 5.66
N TYR A 318 -1.32 5.05 6.88
CA TYR A 318 -0.03 4.86 7.51
C TYR A 318 -0.02 3.60 8.38
N HIS A 319 1.18 3.06 8.58
CA HIS A 319 1.44 1.93 9.47
C HIS A 319 2.68 2.23 10.30
N GLU A 320 2.57 2.15 11.63
CA GLU A 320 3.71 2.33 12.51
C GLU A 320 4.70 1.16 12.36
N ILE A 321 5.99 1.47 12.32
CA ILE A 321 7.06 0.50 12.13
C ILE A 321 8.14 0.69 13.20
N PRO A 322 8.58 -0.38 13.88
CA PRO A 322 9.62 -0.29 14.91
C PRO A 322 11.03 -0.15 14.31
N GLY A 323 11.16 -0.25 12.99
CA GLY A 323 12.43 -0.26 12.27
C GLY A 323 12.21 -0.60 10.79
N SER A 324 13.19 -1.24 10.17
CA SER A 324 13.05 -1.70 8.79
C SER A 324 11.95 -2.75 8.67
N ALA A 325 10.94 -2.46 7.85
CA ALA A 325 9.76 -3.30 7.69
C ALA A 325 9.03 -2.93 6.39
N GLY A 326 8.13 -3.82 5.97
CA GLY A 326 7.26 -3.67 4.83
C GLY A 326 5.82 -3.89 5.25
N HIS A 327 4.91 -3.16 4.60
CA HIS A 327 3.50 -3.24 4.86
C HIS A 327 2.72 -3.18 3.55
N GLU A 328 1.69 -4.00 3.44
CA GLU A 328 0.74 -3.94 2.34
C GLU A 328 -0.39 -2.96 2.68
N PHE A 329 -0.63 -2.01 1.79
CA PHE A 329 -1.77 -1.11 1.86
C PHE A 329 -2.76 -1.46 0.77
N GLN A 330 -4.05 -1.39 1.10
CA GLN A 330 -5.14 -1.64 0.16
C GLN A 330 -5.98 -0.39 0.01
N PHE A 331 -6.40 -0.09 -1.21
CA PHE A 331 -7.17 1.10 -1.54
C PHE A 331 -8.56 0.74 -2.02
N LYS A 332 -9.52 1.65 -1.81
CA LYS A 332 -10.92 1.47 -2.27
C LYS A 332 -11.04 1.70 -3.77
N GLU A 333 -10.18 2.54 -4.31
CA GLU A 333 -10.10 2.91 -5.71
C GLU A 333 -9.69 1.70 -6.54
N LYS A 334 -10.24 1.64 -7.75
CA LYS A 334 -9.85 0.64 -8.74
C LYS A 334 -8.87 1.26 -9.74
N PRO A 335 -7.94 0.47 -10.30
CA PRO A 335 -7.12 0.92 -11.42
C PRO A 335 -8.02 1.31 -12.60
N ASP A 336 -7.85 2.53 -13.10
CA ASP A 336 -8.54 3.01 -14.31
C ASP A 336 -7.50 3.60 -15.25
N PRO A 337 -7.31 3.05 -16.47
CA PRO A 337 -6.32 3.54 -17.43
C PRO A 337 -6.57 4.98 -17.91
N LYS A 338 -7.76 5.55 -17.66
CA LYS A 338 -8.08 6.95 -17.97
C LYS A 338 -7.63 7.93 -16.90
N ARG A 339 -7.26 7.44 -15.71
CA ARG A 339 -6.87 8.26 -14.56
C ARG A 339 -5.36 8.18 -14.36
N ASP A 340 -4.71 9.32 -14.14
CA ASP A 340 -3.28 9.38 -13.81
C ASP A 340 -3.08 9.19 -12.30
N LEU A 341 -3.25 7.94 -11.85
CA LEU A 341 -3.10 7.53 -10.47
C LEU A 341 -1.66 7.13 -10.14
N ASN A 342 -1.16 7.61 -8.99
CA ASN A 342 0.15 7.26 -8.47
C ASN A 342 0.05 7.02 -6.96
N VAL A 343 0.94 6.21 -6.39
CA VAL A 343 1.09 6.09 -4.94
C VAL A 343 2.45 6.63 -4.54
N VAL A 344 2.46 7.62 -3.66
CA VAL A 344 3.66 8.15 -3.02
C VAL A 344 3.79 7.50 -1.65
N ALA A 345 4.85 6.73 -1.45
CA ALA A 345 5.19 6.15 -0.15
C ALA A 345 6.33 6.93 0.50
N PHE A 346 6.24 7.13 1.80
CA PHE A 346 7.29 7.82 2.55
C PHE A 346 7.34 7.36 3.99
N VAL A 347 8.51 7.50 4.61
CA VAL A 347 8.71 7.19 6.04
C VAL A 347 8.76 8.49 6.81
N GLN A 348 7.92 8.60 7.83
CA GLN A 348 7.80 9.77 8.69
C GLN A 348 8.15 9.41 10.13
N SER A 349 8.96 10.24 10.79
CA SER A 349 9.13 10.18 12.25
C SER A 349 7.83 10.65 12.92
N ILE A 350 7.29 9.84 13.82
CA ILE A 350 6.03 10.14 14.53
C ILE A 350 6.22 11.30 15.50
N ASP A 351 7.38 11.39 16.14
CA ASP A 351 7.68 12.45 17.12
C ASP A 351 7.93 13.79 16.45
N SER A 352 8.80 13.78 15.43
CA SER A 352 9.33 15.01 14.85
C SER A 352 8.65 15.43 13.55
N MET A 353 7.73 14.63 13.02
CA MET A 353 7.08 14.81 11.70
C MET A 353 8.05 14.88 10.50
N LEU A 354 9.36 14.64 10.71
CA LEU A 354 10.36 14.61 9.63
C LEU A 354 10.11 13.47 8.66
N ILE A 355 10.28 13.76 7.37
CA ILE A 355 10.26 12.74 6.33
C ILE A 355 11.69 12.22 6.12
N LEU A 356 11.89 10.93 6.34
CA LEU A 356 13.20 10.27 6.36
C LEU A 356 13.58 9.66 5.01
N GLY A 357 12.58 9.35 4.20
CA GLY A 357 12.71 8.75 2.87
C GLY A 357 11.39 8.81 2.13
N ALA A 358 11.42 8.85 0.81
CA ALA A 358 10.22 8.77 -0.03
C ALA A 358 10.52 8.10 -1.38
N ASN A 359 9.50 7.48 -1.94
CA ASN A 359 9.48 6.96 -3.30
C ASN A 359 8.05 6.93 -3.85
N ALA A 360 7.87 6.72 -5.14
CA ALA A 360 6.54 6.62 -5.74
C ALA A 360 6.49 5.55 -6.82
N THR A 361 5.29 5.05 -7.07
CA THR A 361 4.98 4.14 -8.19
C THR A 361 3.71 4.59 -8.89
N PRO A 362 3.64 4.55 -10.23
CA PRO A 362 2.38 4.71 -10.92
C PRO A 362 1.46 3.52 -10.61
N VAL A 363 0.16 3.77 -10.56
CA VAL A 363 -0.87 2.73 -10.53
C VAL A 363 -1.20 2.38 -11.97
N ARG A 364 -1.18 1.09 -12.30
CA ARG A 364 -1.50 0.58 -13.63
C ARG A 364 -2.61 -0.45 -13.53
N GLN A 365 -3.37 -0.58 -14.59
CA GLN A 365 -4.17 -1.78 -14.76
C GLN A 365 -3.19 -2.94 -14.98
N LEU A 366 -3.18 -3.91 -14.07
CA LEU A 366 -2.38 -5.12 -14.20
C LEU A 366 -3.21 -6.12 -15.01
N ASP A 367 -2.68 -6.58 -16.14
CA ASP A 367 -3.33 -7.63 -16.92
C ASP A 367 -3.31 -8.93 -16.13
N GLN A 368 -4.47 -9.58 -15.96
CA GLN A 368 -4.60 -10.90 -15.31
C GLN A 368 -3.89 -12.04 -16.09
N ALA A 369 -3.28 -11.75 -17.24
CA ALA A 369 -2.75 -12.76 -18.17
C ALA A 369 -1.30 -12.53 -18.61
N ALA A 370 -0.50 -11.76 -17.88
CA ALA A 370 0.94 -11.67 -18.15
C ALA A 370 1.74 -12.13 -16.92
N PRO A 371 2.32 -13.35 -16.91
CA PRO A 371 3.44 -13.61 -16.02
C PRO A 371 4.48 -12.52 -16.31
N ALA A 372 5.05 -11.94 -15.24
CA ALA A 372 6.00 -10.86 -15.27
C ALA A 372 7.03 -11.04 -16.40
N LYS A 373 6.75 -10.47 -17.58
CA LYS A 373 7.70 -10.40 -18.68
C LYS A 373 8.52 -9.14 -18.48
N LEU A 374 9.58 -9.34 -17.69
CA LEU A 374 10.84 -8.60 -17.54
C LEU A 374 10.79 -7.09 -17.33
#